data_AF-A0A2N0KVA4-F1
#
_entry.id   AF-A0A2N0KVA4-F1
#
_cell.length_a   1.000
_cell.length_b   1.000
_cell.length_c   1.000
_cell.angle_alpha   90.00
_cell.angle_beta   90.00
_cell.angle_gamma   90.00
#
_symmetry.space_group_name_H-M   'P 1'
#
loop_
_entity.id
_entity.type
_entity.pdbx_description
1 polymer ?
#
loop_
_entity_poly.entity_id
_entity_poly.type
_entity_poly.pdbx_seq_one_letter_code
_entity_poly.pdbx_strand_id
1 'polypeptide(L)'
;MTRALQGSSVASRINESIPGAATDSNQTDVWVSPQSILEVATFLNGDDALDFSFLTSITSIDYIEYFELVYRLLSMRNNHSVVIKSRCYGREDLSVSSVTSIWQGADFQEREVWDLMGIRFDGHPNLKRILLWEGFPGHPLRKDYLGQDGEMQRPEDLDV
;
A
#
# COMPACT_ATOMS: atom_id res chain seq x y z
N MET A 1 1.32 -3.58 25.30
CA MET A 1 0.56 -3.26 24.06
C MET A 1 1.40 -2.30 23.24
N THR A 2 1.43 -2.47 21.92
CA THR A 2 2.12 -1.55 20.99
C THR A 2 1.38 -0.22 20.91
N ARG A 3 2.12 0.89 20.90
CA ARG A 3 1.54 2.24 20.88
C ARG A 3 1.38 2.76 19.46
N ALA A 4 0.17 3.06 19.01
CA ALA A 4 -0.02 3.78 17.74
C ALA A 4 0.53 5.21 17.88
N LEU A 5 1.40 5.64 16.97
CA LEU A 5 1.83 7.03 16.91
C LEU A 5 0.72 7.92 16.36
N GLN A 6 0.76 9.19 16.76
CA GLN A 6 -0.12 10.18 16.18
C GLN A 6 0.30 10.49 14.74
N GLY A 7 -0.61 10.26 13.79
CA GLY A 7 -0.35 10.51 12.37
C GLY A 7 0.09 11.95 12.11
N SER A 8 -0.52 12.93 12.78
CA SER A 8 -0.12 14.35 12.70
C SER A 8 1.34 14.60 13.07
N SER A 9 1.86 13.94 14.10
CA SER A 9 3.26 14.08 14.52
C SER A 9 4.23 13.49 13.51
N VAL A 10 3.84 12.35 12.90
CA VAL A 10 4.64 11.69 11.86
C VAL A 10 4.60 12.50 10.57
N ALA A 11 3.44 13.04 10.19
CA ALA A 11 3.27 13.88 9.02
C ALA A 11 4.13 15.16 9.09
N SER A 12 4.21 15.81 10.26
CA SER A 12 5.10 16.97 10.45
C SER A 12 6.57 16.60 10.22
N ARG A 13 7.05 15.50 10.80
CA ARG A 13 8.44 15.03 10.62
C ARG A 13 8.75 14.66 9.17
N ILE A 14 7.80 14.03 8.50
CA ILE A 14 7.91 13.71 7.07
C ILE A 14 8.02 15.01 6.26
N ASN A 15 7.15 15.99 6.50
CA ASN A 15 7.17 17.26 5.76
C ASN A 15 8.39 18.14 6.08
N GLU A 16 8.96 18.03 7.28
CA GLU A 16 10.23 18.69 7.63
C GLU A 16 11.40 18.13 6.82
N SER A 17 11.41 16.82 6.56
CA SER A 17 12.48 16.15 5.82
C SER A 17 12.26 16.16 4.30
N ILE A 18 11.01 16.00 3.87
CA ILE A 18 10.58 15.91 2.47
C ILE A 18 9.37 16.84 2.28
N PRO A 19 9.59 18.10 1.87
CA PRO A 19 8.52 19.08 1.74
C PRO A 19 7.45 18.63 0.75
N GLY A 20 6.19 18.55 1.21
CA GLY A 20 5.04 18.21 0.38
C GLY A 20 4.79 16.71 0.20
N ALA A 21 5.57 15.84 0.86
CA ALA A 21 5.36 14.40 0.79
C ALA A 21 4.10 13.96 1.54
N ALA A 22 3.77 14.57 2.68
CA ALA A 22 2.54 14.26 3.43
C ALA A 22 1.42 15.24 3.03
N THR A 23 0.39 14.70 2.38
CA THR A 23 -0.75 15.46 1.83
C THR A 23 -1.85 15.67 2.87
N ASP A 24 -2.09 14.67 3.72
CA ASP A 24 -3.14 14.71 4.74
C ASP A 24 -2.72 13.86 5.94
N SER A 25 -3.32 14.08 7.11
CA SER A 25 -3.05 13.26 8.30
C SER A 25 -4.23 13.25 9.25
N ASN A 26 -4.37 12.14 9.97
CA ASN A 26 -5.35 11.99 11.05
C ASN A 26 -4.64 11.55 12.35
N GLN A 27 -5.41 11.17 13.37
CA GLN A 27 -4.85 10.72 14.64
C GLN A 27 -3.99 9.46 14.50
N THR A 28 -4.21 8.59 13.51
CA THR A 28 -3.45 7.33 13.35
C THR A 28 -2.77 7.17 12.00
N ASP A 29 -3.32 7.82 10.98
CA ASP A 29 -2.97 7.57 9.59
C ASP A 29 -2.32 8.82 8.98
N VAL A 30 -1.39 8.61 8.06
CA VAL A 30 -0.76 9.68 7.28
C VAL A 30 -0.94 9.38 5.81
N TRP A 31 -1.43 10.35 5.04
CA TRP A 31 -1.51 10.25 3.59
C TRP A 31 -0.27 10.86 2.95
N VAL A 32 0.34 10.12 2.04
CA VAL A 32 1.54 10.53 1.32
C VAL A 32 1.35 10.41 -0.18
N SER A 33 2.05 11.27 -0.91
CA SER A 33 2.06 11.22 -2.36
C SER A 33 2.69 9.90 -2.86
N PRO A 34 2.11 9.23 -3.88
CA PRO A 34 2.65 7.98 -4.41
C PRO A 34 4.06 8.14 -4.99
N GLN A 35 4.42 9.32 -5.51
CA GLN A 35 5.77 9.56 -6.04
C GLN A 35 6.84 9.60 -4.94
N SER A 36 6.47 10.04 -3.74
CA SER A 36 7.40 10.20 -2.61
C SER A 36 7.44 8.98 -1.68
N ILE A 37 6.72 7.90 -2.00
CA ILE A 37 6.57 6.75 -1.10
C ILE A 37 7.91 6.11 -0.73
N LEU A 38 8.84 6.00 -1.69
CA LEU A 38 10.15 5.38 -1.49
C LEU A 38 11.05 6.25 -0.59
N GLU A 39 11.02 7.56 -0.79
CA GLU A 39 11.78 8.51 0.02
C GLU A 39 11.25 8.54 1.45
N VAL A 40 9.91 8.57 1.62
CA VAL A 40 9.25 8.50 2.92
C VAL A 40 9.58 7.19 3.62
N ALA A 41 9.50 6.06 2.92
CA ALA A 41 9.85 4.75 3.48
C ALA A 41 11.32 4.70 3.95
N THR A 42 12.23 5.28 3.17
CA THR A 42 13.66 5.36 3.51
C THR A 42 13.87 6.21 4.77
N PHE A 43 13.19 7.35 4.87
CA PHE A 43 13.24 8.22 6.04
C PHE A 43 12.68 7.53 7.29
N LEU A 44 11.52 6.88 7.18
CA LEU A 44 10.86 6.19 8.29
C LEU A 44 11.69 5.03 8.84
N ASN A 45 12.45 4.35 7.98
CA ASN A 45 13.36 3.28 8.39
C ASN A 45 14.72 3.81 8.90
N GLY A 46 15.16 4.99 8.44
CA GLY A 46 16.47 5.55 8.76
C GLY A 46 16.54 6.43 10.01
N ASP A 47 15.42 7.00 10.46
CA ASP A 47 15.37 7.83 11.68
C ASP A 47 15.41 6.95 12.94
N ASP A 48 16.46 7.02 13.76
CA ASP A 48 16.60 6.27 15.02
C ASP A 48 15.42 6.47 15.99
N ALA A 49 14.75 7.62 15.94
CA ALA A 49 13.59 7.90 16.78
C ALA A 49 12.32 7.19 16.29
N LEU A 50 12.24 6.86 15.00
CA LEU A 50 11.08 6.21 14.39
C LEU A 50 11.30 4.72 14.11
N ASP A 51 12.50 4.34 13.68
CA ASP A 51 13.00 2.97 13.47
C ASP A 51 11.91 1.99 13.02
N PHE A 52 11.24 2.30 11.91
CA PHE A 52 10.19 1.44 11.35
C PHE A 52 10.81 0.29 10.56
N SER A 53 11.50 -0.60 11.26
CA SER A 53 12.21 -1.71 10.65
C SER A 53 11.32 -2.91 10.28
N PHE A 54 10.04 -2.94 10.70
CA PHE A 54 9.11 -4.02 10.38
C PHE A 54 7.88 -3.56 9.58
N LEU A 55 7.78 -4.03 8.34
CA LEU A 55 6.59 -3.92 7.53
C LEU A 55 5.61 -5.04 7.90
N THR A 56 4.44 -4.67 8.38
CA THR A 56 3.40 -5.63 8.80
C THR A 56 2.56 -6.08 7.62
N SER A 57 2.04 -5.14 6.83
CA SER A 57 1.16 -5.43 5.71
C SER A 57 1.13 -4.28 4.72
N ILE A 58 1.07 -4.60 3.43
CA ILE A 58 0.72 -3.74 2.32
C ILE A 58 -0.59 -4.26 1.76
N THR A 59 -1.61 -3.42 1.71
CA THR A 59 -2.89 -3.74 1.09
C THR A 59 -3.34 -2.60 0.21
N SER A 60 -4.25 -2.85 -0.71
CA SER A 60 -4.88 -1.82 -1.52
C SER A 60 -6.38 -1.85 -1.34
N ILE A 61 -7.00 -0.68 -1.39
CA ILE A 61 -8.45 -0.47 -1.32
C ILE A 61 -8.88 0.25 -2.58
N ASP A 62 -9.88 -0.29 -3.25
CA ASP A 62 -10.47 0.34 -4.44
C ASP A 62 -11.61 1.29 -4.05
N TYR A 63 -11.41 2.58 -4.31
CA TYR A 63 -12.45 3.60 -4.30
C TYR A 63 -12.81 3.96 -5.74
N ILE A 64 -14.06 4.42 -5.95
CA ILE A 64 -14.59 4.68 -7.29
C ILE A 64 -13.65 5.58 -8.12
N GLU A 65 -13.02 6.59 -7.48
CA GLU A 65 -12.16 7.57 -8.16
C GLU A 65 -10.66 7.29 -8.06
N TYR A 66 -10.21 6.49 -7.09
CA TYR A 66 -8.79 6.27 -6.81
C TYR A 66 -8.53 4.96 -6.06
N PHE A 67 -7.31 4.47 -6.16
CA PHE A 67 -6.85 3.36 -5.32
C PHE A 67 -6.11 3.90 -4.11
N GLU A 68 -6.39 3.38 -2.92
CA GLU A 68 -5.67 3.70 -1.70
C GLU A 68 -4.77 2.53 -1.32
N LEU A 69 -3.45 2.74 -1.39
CA LEU A 69 -2.47 1.82 -0.84
C LEU A 69 -2.30 2.09 0.65
N VAL A 70 -2.28 1.04 1.45
CA VAL A 70 -2.17 1.11 2.91
C VAL A 70 -0.95 0.29 3.33
N TYR A 71 0.04 0.98 3.88
CA TYR A 71 1.25 0.42 4.44
C TYR A 71 1.15 0.47 5.96
N ARG A 72 1.24 -0.68 6.60
CA ARG A 72 1.22 -0.79 8.06
C ARG A 72 2.63 -1.08 8.54
N LEU A 73 3.19 -0.15 9.29
CA LEU A 73 4.56 -0.20 9.77
C LEU A 73 4.59 -0.35 11.29
N LEU A 74 5.60 -1.07 11.76
CA LEU A 74 5.85 -1.35 13.16
C LEU A 74 7.33 -1.12 13.45
N SER A 75 7.61 -0.35 14.49
CA SER A 75 8.93 -0.28 15.09
C SER A 75 9.00 -1.28 16.23
N MET A 76 9.91 -2.25 16.11
CA MET A 76 10.12 -3.27 17.13
C MET A 76 10.89 -2.71 18.33
N ARG A 77 11.83 -1.80 18.08
CA ARG A 77 12.69 -1.21 19.11
C ARG A 77 11.92 -0.27 20.03
N ASN A 78 11.14 0.62 19.44
CA ASN A 78 10.43 1.67 20.16
C ASN A 78 8.97 1.26 20.46
N ASN A 79 8.54 0.07 20.00
CA ASN A 79 7.21 -0.53 20.21
C ASN A 79 6.04 0.40 19.84
N HIS A 80 6.13 0.99 18.66
CA HIS A 80 5.10 1.87 18.12
C HIS A 80 4.77 1.53 16.68
N SER A 81 3.55 1.86 16.25
CA SER A 81 3.04 1.56 14.93
C SER A 81 2.50 2.81 14.24
N VAL A 82 2.54 2.82 12.92
CA VAL A 82 1.94 3.86 12.08
C VAL A 82 1.33 3.24 10.83
N VAL A 83 0.31 3.91 10.31
CA VAL A 83 -0.28 3.56 9.03
C VAL A 83 0.00 4.68 8.03
N ILE A 84 0.68 4.34 6.95
CA ILE A 84 0.92 5.24 5.83
C ILE A 84 -0.04 4.85 4.72
N LYS A 85 -0.74 5.83 4.16
CA LYS A 85 -1.70 5.65 3.08
C LYS A 85 -1.23 6.43 1.88
N SER A 86 -1.46 5.93 0.67
CA SER A 86 -1.16 6.66 -0.55
C SER A 86 -2.32 6.56 -1.52
N ARG A 87 -2.78 7.71 -2.00
CA ARG A 87 -3.88 7.79 -2.97
C ARG A 87 -3.31 7.87 -4.37
N CYS A 88 -3.58 6.86 -5.16
CA CYS A 88 -3.20 6.78 -6.57
C CYS A 88 -4.44 7.10 -7.40
N TYR A 89 -4.48 8.32 -7.95
CA TYR A 89 -5.56 8.76 -8.82
C TYR A 89 -5.37 8.19 -10.22
N GLY A 90 -6.47 7.69 -10.81
CA GLY A 90 -6.46 7.02 -12.11
C GLY A 90 -6.89 5.56 -12.00
N ARG A 91 -7.32 4.98 -13.12
CA ARG A 91 -7.74 3.56 -13.21
C ARG A 91 -6.85 2.72 -14.13
N GLU A 92 -6.11 3.38 -15.01
CA GLU A 92 -5.21 2.77 -15.98
C GLU A 92 -3.78 3.27 -15.72
N ASP A 93 -2.79 2.41 -15.97
CA ASP A 93 -1.34 2.68 -15.83
C ASP A 93 -0.87 3.24 -14.47
N LEU A 94 -1.51 2.78 -13.40
CA LEU A 94 -1.08 3.09 -12.03
C LEU A 94 0.29 2.47 -11.74
N SER A 95 1.24 3.34 -11.40
CA SER A 95 2.61 3.00 -11.05
C SER A 95 2.99 3.64 -9.72
N VAL A 96 3.63 2.86 -8.85
CA VAL A 96 4.11 3.29 -7.53
C VAL A 96 5.52 2.74 -7.34
N SER A 97 6.40 3.47 -6.66
CA SER A 97 7.75 2.97 -6.37
C SER A 97 7.69 1.80 -5.37
N SER A 98 8.36 0.70 -5.70
CA SER A 98 8.50 -0.47 -4.81
C SER A 98 9.30 -0.12 -3.57
N VAL A 99 8.91 -0.68 -2.41
CA VAL A 99 9.60 -0.56 -1.13
C VAL A 99 10.36 -1.84 -0.75
N THR A 100 10.47 -2.81 -1.67
CA THR A 100 11.21 -4.08 -1.46
C THR A 100 12.67 -3.90 -1.10
N SER A 101 13.31 -2.84 -1.60
CA SER A 101 14.69 -2.50 -1.27
C SER A 101 14.89 -2.14 0.21
N ILE A 102 13.84 -1.67 0.87
CA ILE A 102 13.84 -1.29 2.29
C ILE A 102 13.34 -2.45 3.14
N TRP A 103 12.17 -3.00 2.81
CA TRP A 103 11.57 -4.13 3.50
C TRP A 103 11.42 -5.31 2.55
N GLN A 104 12.25 -6.34 2.73
CA GLN A 104 12.18 -7.58 1.94
C GLN A 104 10.82 -8.28 2.05
N GLY A 105 10.09 -8.08 3.16
CA GLY A 105 8.72 -8.59 3.34
C GLY A 105 7.69 -8.01 2.38
N ALA A 106 8.00 -6.88 1.71
CA ALA A 106 7.12 -6.27 0.72
C ALA A 106 6.99 -7.09 -0.57
N ASP A 107 7.93 -8.00 -0.85
CA ASP A 107 8.00 -8.73 -2.14
C ASP A 107 6.66 -9.41 -2.48
N PHE A 108 6.18 -10.27 -1.59
CA PHE A 108 4.93 -10.99 -1.80
C PHE A 108 3.70 -10.08 -1.78
N GLN A 109 3.70 -9.05 -0.93
CA GLN A 109 2.53 -8.19 -0.74
C GLN A 109 2.35 -7.22 -1.93
N GLU A 110 3.43 -6.68 -2.48
CA GLU A 110 3.39 -5.88 -3.71
C GLU A 110 2.93 -6.71 -4.91
N ARG A 111 3.38 -7.97 -5.00
CA ARG A 111 2.93 -8.90 -6.05
C ARG A 111 1.46 -9.25 -5.92
N GLU A 112 0.96 -9.46 -4.71
CA GLU A 112 -0.47 -9.68 -4.44
C GLU A 112 -1.30 -8.47 -4.89
N VAL A 113 -0.89 -7.26 -4.53
CA VAL A 113 -1.58 -6.02 -4.94
C VAL A 113 -1.54 -5.87 -6.46
N TRP A 114 -0.41 -6.15 -7.11
CA TRP A 114 -0.35 -6.12 -8.57
C TRP A 114 -1.26 -7.16 -9.23
N ASP A 115 -1.29 -8.39 -8.71
CA ASP A 115 -2.08 -9.48 -9.27
C ASP A 115 -3.59 -9.23 -9.12
N LEU A 116 -4.02 -8.81 -7.93
CA LEU A 116 -5.44 -8.65 -7.61
C LEU A 116 -6.03 -7.29 -7.97
N MET A 117 -5.22 -6.22 -7.92
CA MET A 117 -5.66 -4.83 -8.10
C MET A 117 -5.02 -4.16 -9.31
N GLY A 118 -3.97 -4.73 -9.91
CA GLY A 118 -3.34 -4.21 -11.13
C GLY A 118 -2.52 -2.94 -10.96
N ILE A 119 -2.08 -2.63 -9.75
CA ILE A 119 -1.17 -1.50 -9.47
C ILE A 119 0.26 -1.97 -9.68
N ARG A 120 1.01 -1.32 -10.58
CA ARG A 120 2.40 -1.69 -10.87
C ARG A 120 3.35 -1.09 -9.84
N PHE A 121 4.38 -1.85 -9.48
CA PHE A 121 5.44 -1.42 -8.59
C PHE A 121 6.75 -1.29 -9.36
N ASP A 122 7.22 -0.06 -9.55
CA ASP A 122 8.47 0.24 -10.25
C ASP A 122 9.67 -0.03 -9.34
N GLY A 123 10.70 -0.69 -9.89
CA GLY A 123 11.89 -1.09 -9.13
C GLY A 123 11.76 -2.41 -8.36
N HIS A 124 10.63 -3.10 -8.50
CA HIS A 124 10.43 -4.41 -7.89
C HIS A 124 11.21 -5.51 -8.63
N PRO A 125 11.93 -6.43 -7.95
CA PRO A 125 12.85 -7.38 -8.59
C PRO A 125 12.16 -8.48 -9.41
N ASN A 126 10.96 -8.92 -9.03
CA ASN A 126 10.26 -10.02 -9.72
C ASN A 126 8.73 -9.84 -9.71
N LEU A 127 8.22 -8.85 -10.44
CA LEU A 127 6.79 -8.55 -10.47
C LEU A 127 6.06 -9.55 -11.37
N LYS A 128 5.59 -10.65 -10.76
CA LYS A 128 4.86 -11.73 -11.42
C LYS A 128 3.64 -12.13 -10.60
N ARG A 129 2.67 -12.74 -11.27
CA ARG A 129 1.41 -13.17 -10.65
C ARG A 129 1.73 -14.24 -9.61
N ILE A 130 0.91 -14.30 -8.57
CA ILE A 130 1.16 -15.23 -7.47
C ILE A 130 -0.10 -15.95 -7.02
N LEU A 131 -1.25 -15.30 -7.07
CA LEU A 131 -2.54 -15.88 -6.68
C LEU A 131 -3.32 -16.35 -7.92
N LEU A 132 -3.30 -15.58 -9.00
CA LEU A 132 -4.04 -15.90 -10.22
C LEU A 132 -3.21 -16.79 -11.16
N TRP A 133 -3.90 -17.62 -11.93
CA TRP A 133 -3.28 -18.44 -12.95
C TRP A 133 -2.80 -17.60 -14.15
N GLU A 134 -1.83 -18.14 -14.90
CA GLU A 134 -1.21 -17.47 -16.04
C GLU A 134 -2.23 -17.24 -17.17
N GLY A 135 -2.63 -15.98 -17.38
CA GLY A 135 -3.61 -15.61 -18.42
C GLY A 135 -5.00 -15.25 -17.90
N PHE A 136 -5.21 -15.21 -16.58
CA PHE A 136 -6.48 -14.72 -16.01
C PHE A 136 -6.82 -13.31 -16.52
N PRO A 137 -8.02 -13.08 -17.06
CA PRO A 137 -8.41 -11.78 -17.61
C PRO A 137 -8.72 -10.80 -16.47
N GLY A 138 -7.98 -9.69 -16.41
CA GLY A 138 -8.27 -8.60 -15.47
C GLY A 138 -7.77 -8.83 -14.03
N HIS A 139 -8.40 -8.11 -13.10
CA HIS A 139 -8.00 -7.95 -11.70
C HIS A 139 -9.25 -8.05 -10.80
N PRO A 140 -9.46 -9.19 -10.11
CA PRO A 140 -10.75 -9.54 -9.53
C PRO A 140 -11.18 -8.69 -8.33
N LEU A 141 -10.24 -8.05 -7.62
CA LEU A 141 -10.58 -7.19 -6.48
C LEU A 141 -10.94 -5.75 -6.89
N ARG A 142 -10.85 -5.40 -8.18
CA ARG A 142 -11.39 -4.13 -8.67
C ARG A 142 -12.92 -4.18 -8.66
N LYS A 143 -13.56 -3.12 -8.19
CA LYS A 143 -15.03 -2.97 -8.20
C LYS A 143 -15.61 -2.93 -9.60
N ASP A 144 -14.80 -2.57 -10.59
CA ASP A 144 -15.18 -2.59 -12.00
C ASP A 144 -15.15 -4.01 -12.62
N TYR A 145 -14.61 -4.99 -11.89
CA TYR A 145 -14.54 -6.36 -12.37
C TYR A 145 -15.92 -7.02 -12.29
N LEU A 146 -16.62 -6.96 -13.42
CA LEU A 146 -17.73 -7.86 -13.73
C LEU A 146 -17.07 -9.21 -14.03
N GLY A 147 -17.45 -10.28 -13.33
CA GLY A 147 -16.79 -11.60 -13.43
C GLY A 147 -16.70 -12.17 -14.86
N GLN A 148 -16.11 -13.36 -15.02
CA GLN A 148 -15.98 -14.01 -16.33
C GLN A 148 -17.32 -14.15 -17.11
N ASP A 149 -18.45 -14.13 -16.40
CA ASP A 149 -19.80 -14.26 -16.96
C ASP A 149 -20.56 -12.93 -17.11
N GLY A 150 -19.94 -11.78 -16.81
CA GLY A 150 -20.59 -10.46 -16.92
C GLY A 150 -21.70 -10.18 -15.90
N GLU A 151 -21.97 -11.12 -14.99
CA GLU A 151 -22.93 -10.94 -13.90
C GLU A 151 -22.23 -10.79 -12.54
N MET A 152 -22.78 -9.89 -11.72
CA MET A 152 -22.41 -9.74 -10.31
C MET A 152 -22.94 -10.98 -9.58
N GLN A 153 -22.11 -11.99 -9.34
CA GLN A 153 -22.53 -13.20 -8.61
C GLN A 153 -23.10 -12.79 -7.25
N ARG A 154 -24.41 -12.98 -7.08
CA ARG A 154 -25.08 -12.63 -5.83
C ARG A 154 -24.75 -13.73 -4.82
N PRO A 155 -24.76 -13.43 -3.52
CA PRO A 155 -24.48 -14.45 -2.49
C PRO A 155 -25.41 -15.67 -2.52
N GLU A 156 -26.54 -15.56 -3.24
CA GLU A 156 -27.54 -16.60 -3.49
C GLU A 156 -27.14 -17.60 -4.60
N ASP A 157 -26.13 -17.28 -5.41
CA ASP A 157 -25.66 -18.10 -6.55
C ASP A 157 -24.46 -19.00 -6.18
N LEU A 158 -24.06 -19.03 -4.91
CA LEU A 158 -23.02 -19.93 -4.40
C LEU A 158 -23.68 -21.19 -3.81
N ASP A 159 -23.72 -22.27 -4.59
CA ASP A 159 -24.16 -23.58 -4.10
C ASP A 159 -23.21 -24.11 -3.01
N VAL A 160 -23.78 -24.43 -1.85
CA VAL A 160 -23.14 -25.11 -0.70
C VAL A 160 -22.90 -26.59 -0.98
#